data_AF-A0A661J4J3-F1
#
_entry.id   AF-A0A661J4J3-F1
#
_cell.length_a   1.000
_cell.length_b   1.000
_cell.length_c   1.000
_cell.angle_alpha   90.00
_cell.angle_beta   90.00
_cell.angle_gamma   90.00
#
_symmetry.space_group_name_H-M   'P 1'
#
loop_
_entity.id
_entity.type
_entity.pdbx_description
1 polymer ?
#
loop_
_entity_poly.entity_id
_entity_poly.type
_entity_poly.pdbx_seq_one_letter_code
_entity_poly.pdbx_strand_id
1 'polypeptide(L)'
;MNLASLQVKSVGLPLLRQVKTQLKPTTAALQLIGPHANKNIVSLALEQLRELVEKKEIKGEFGTSPGYVIVVAETIIIGCGLSLPGRLISQFPRHLFTEQTWEYLLTGTRD
;
A
#
# COMPACT_ATOMS: atom_id res chain seq x y z
N MET A 1 -26.58 24.30 12.52
CA MET A 1 -25.14 24.30 12.22
C MET A 1 -24.98 24.41 10.70
N ASN A 2 -24.35 25.47 10.18
CA ASN A 2 -24.15 25.65 8.74
C ASN A 2 -22.92 24.83 8.33
N LEU A 3 -23.12 23.78 7.52
CA LEU A 3 -22.03 22.91 7.06
C LEU A 3 -21.28 23.50 5.84
N ALA A 4 -21.83 24.53 5.19
CA ALA A 4 -21.25 25.12 3.98
C ALA A 4 -19.95 25.89 4.22
N SER A 5 -19.66 26.30 5.47
CA SER A 5 -18.41 26.99 5.82
C SER A 5 -17.26 26.05 6.20
N LEU A 6 -17.47 24.73 6.19
CA LEU A 6 -16.42 23.76 6.53
C LEU A 6 -15.45 23.56 5.35
N GLN A 7 -14.16 23.61 5.64
CA GLN A 7 -13.14 23.21 4.67
C GLN A 7 -13.18 21.69 4.47
N VAL A 8 -13.60 21.27 3.28
CA VAL A 8 -13.63 19.86 2.90
C VAL A 8 -12.20 19.36 2.67
N LYS A 9 -11.72 18.46 3.53
CA LYS A 9 -10.40 17.84 3.38
C LYS A 9 -10.37 16.71 2.35
N SER A 10 -11.49 16.02 2.14
CA SER A 10 -11.66 14.93 1.17
C SER A 10 -13.14 14.74 0.86
N VAL A 11 -13.46 14.38 -0.39
CA VAL A 11 -14.80 13.92 -0.80
C VAL A 11 -14.70 12.44 -1.13
N GLY A 12 -15.32 11.60 -0.30
CA GLY A 12 -15.29 10.14 -0.46
C GLY A 12 -13.90 9.53 -0.29
N LEU A 13 -13.71 8.36 -0.93
CA LEU A 13 -12.46 7.61 -0.93
C LEU A 13 -11.71 7.82 -2.25
N PRO A 14 -10.50 8.42 -2.25
CA PRO A 14 -9.74 8.59 -3.47
C PRO A 14 -9.26 7.22 -3.98
N LEU A 15 -9.78 6.77 -5.12
CA LEU A 15 -9.40 5.47 -5.69
C LEU A 15 -8.01 5.52 -6.35
N LEU A 16 -7.79 6.55 -7.16
CA LEU A 16 -6.60 6.73 -7.97
C LEU A 16 -6.02 8.14 -7.76
N ARG A 17 -4.73 8.29 -8.03
CA ARG A 17 -4.04 9.57 -8.17
C ARG A 17 -3.34 9.60 -9.53
N GLN A 18 -3.50 10.71 -10.25
CA GLN A 18 -2.72 10.96 -11.45
C GLN A 18 -1.26 11.26 -11.04
N VAL A 19 -0.31 10.50 -11.58
CA VAL A 19 1.12 10.75 -11.43
C VAL A 19 1.74 10.75 -12.83
N LYS A 20 2.11 11.95 -13.31
CA LYS A 20 2.49 12.17 -14.72
C LYS A 20 1.39 11.63 -15.65
N THR A 21 1.67 10.62 -16.48
CA THR A 21 0.74 9.98 -17.39
C THR A 21 0.09 8.71 -16.83
N GLN A 22 0.41 8.32 -15.60
CA GLN A 22 -0.03 7.06 -15.00
C GLN A 22 -1.09 7.27 -13.91
N LEU A 23 -1.95 6.26 -13.75
CA LEU A 23 -2.94 6.17 -12.68
C LEU A 23 -2.39 5.28 -11.55
N LYS A 24 -2.08 5.90 -10.42
CA LYS A 24 -1.60 5.23 -9.21
C LYS A 24 -2.78 4.91 -8.29
N PRO A 25 -3.04 3.64 -7.93
CA PRO A 25 -4.02 3.32 -6.90
C PRO A 25 -3.57 3.85 -5.54
N THR A 26 -4.50 4.36 -4.74
CA THR A 26 -4.18 4.80 -3.38
C THR A 26 -4.11 3.62 -2.43
N THR A 27 -3.31 3.73 -1.36
CA THR A 27 -3.28 2.72 -0.30
C THR A 27 -4.66 2.45 0.28
N ALA A 28 -5.45 3.50 0.54
CA ALA A 28 -6.79 3.36 1.12
C ALA A 28 -7.76 2.63 0.18
N ALA A 29 -7.67 2.86 -1.14
CA ALA A 29 -8.43 2.11 -2.11
C ALA A 29 -8.01 0.63 -2.11
N LEU A 30 -6.72 0.35 -2.20
CA LEU A 30 -6.21 -1.03 -2.23
C LEU A 30 -6.55 -1.80 -0.95
N GLN A 31 -6.53 -1.17 0.21
CA GLN A 31 -6.94 -1.82 1.46
C GLN A 31 -8.43 -2.17 1.49
N LEU A 32 -9.27 -1.44 0.75
CA LEU A 32 -10.70 -1.73 0.65
C LEU A 32 -11.01 -2.79 -0.42
N ILE A 33 -10.48 -2.63 -1.63
CA ILE A 33 -10.87 -3.46 -2.79
C ILE A 33 -9.84 -4.54 -3.13
N GLY A 34 -8.64 -4.45 -2.59
CA GLY A 34 -7.55 -5.39 -2.86
C GLY A 34 -7.83 -6.85 -2.48
N PRO A 35 -8.71 -7.19 -1.51
CA PRO A 35 -9.06 -8.60 -1.26
C PRO A 35 -9.72 -9.28 -2.47
N HIS A 36 -10.25 -8.49 -3.41
CA HIS A 36 -10.85 -8.98 -4.66
C HIS A 36 -9.88 -8.98 -5.84
N ALA A 37 -8.64 -8.50 -5.65
CA ALA A 37 -7.64 -8.46 -6.72
C ALA A 37 -7.06 -9.87 -6.97
N ASN A 38 -6.78 -10.16 -8.24
CA ASN A 38 -6.24 -11.46 -8.67
C ASN A 38 -4.96 -11.33 -9.51
N LYS A 39 -4.40 -10.12 -9.63
CA LYS A 39 -3.20 -9.82 -10.42
C LYS A 39 -2.44 -8.64 -9.85
N ASN A 40 -1.16 -8.52 -10.23
CA ASN A 40 -0.26 -7.47 -9.78
C ASN A 40 -0.18 -7.39 -8.25
N ILE A 41 -0.02 -8.55 -7.62
CA ILE A 41 0.11 -8.71 -6.17
C ILE A 41 1.53 -9.18 -5.90
N VAL A 42 2.18 -8.54 -4.94
CA VAL A 42 3.49 -8.96 -4.43
C VAL A 42 3.32 -9.30 -2.96
N SER A 43 3.44 -10.59 -2.65
CA SER A 43 3.47 -11.10 -1.28
C SER A 43 4.89 -10.99 -0.74
N LEU A 44 5.04 -10.35 0.41
CA LEU A 44 6.31 -10.19 1.12
C LEU A 44 6.24 -10.91 2.47
N ALA A 45 7.36 -11.52 2.87
CA ALA A 45 7.57 -11.85 4.26
C ALA A 45 7.65 -10.56 5.10
N LEU A 46 7.37 -10.66 6.40
CA LEU A 46 7.33 -9.50 7.28
C LEU A 46 8.69 -8.77 7.34
N GLU A 47 9.79 -9.50 7.27
CA GLU A 47 11.16 -8.98 7.24
C GLU A 47 11.41 -8.15 5.98
N GLN A 48 10.95 -8.64 4.82
CA GLN A 48 11.05 -7.92 3.55
C GLN A 48 10.17 -6.66 3.55
N LEU A 49 8.99 -6.73 4.16
CA LEU A 49 8.13 -5.56 4.35
C LEU A 49 8.82 -4.52 5.25
N ARG A 50 9.42 -4.96 6.36
CA ARG A 50 10.16 -4.07 7.27
C ARG A 50 11.31 -3.38 6.55
N GLU A 51 12.09 -4.14 5.79
CA GLU A 51 13.16 -3.60 4.96
C GLU A 51 12.63 -2.58 3.93
N LEU A 52 11.52 -2.89 3.26
CA LEU A 52 10.88 -2.00 2.29
C LEU A 52 10.35 -0.70 2.91
N VAL A 53 9.84 -0.75 4.15
CA VAL A 53 9.40 0.43 4.89
C VAL A 53 10.59 1.32 5.26
N GLU A 54 11.66 0.72 5.79
CA GLU A 54 12.86 1.42 6.25
C GLU A 54 13.64 2.02 5.07
N LYS A 55 13.94 1.21 4.07
CA LYS A 55 14.79 1.57 2.93
C LYS A 55 14.03 2.24 1.79
N LYS A 56 12.69 2.22 1.82
CA LYS A 56 11.78 2.68 0.75
C LYS A 56 11.85 1.83 -0.54
N GLU A 57 12.87 0.99 -0.69
CA GLU A 57 13.09 0.13 -1.85
C GLU A 57 13.82 -1.14 -1.40
N ILE A 58 13.45 -2.28 -2.00
CA ILE A 58 14.19 -3.54 -1.89
C ILE A 58 14.50 -4.07 -3.29
N LYS A 59 15.63 -4.77 -3.42
CA LYS A 59 16.05 -5.41 -4.67
C LYS A 59 15.48 -6.82 -4.75
N GLY A 60 15.17 -7.26 -5.97
CA GLY A 60 14.69 -8.61 -6.23
C GLY A 60 13.75 -8.68 -7.42
N GLU A 61 13.37 -9.90 -7.76
CA GLU A 61 12.35 -10.19 -8.75
C GLU A 61 11.05 -10.58 -8.04
N PHE A 62 9.95 -9.91 -8.41
CA PHE A 62 8.67 -10.02 -7.68
C PHE A 62 7.55 -10.65 -8.52
N GLY A 63 7.88 -11.23 -9.68
CA GLY A 63 6.94 -12.02 -10.49
C GLY A 63 5.75 -11.23 -11.08
N THR A 64 5.88 -9.91 -11.22
CA THR A 64 4.81 -9.06 -11.79
C THR A 64 5.32 -8.29 -13.02
N SER A 65 4.40 -7.88 -13.90
CA SER A 65 4.73 -6.92 -14.94
C SER A 65 5.11 -5.58 -14.32
N PRO A 66 6.05 -4.82 -14.93
CA PRO A 66 6.42 -3.51 -14.42
C PRO A 66 5.21 -2.59 -14.26
N GLY A 67 5.03 -1.99 -13.08
CA GLY A 67 3.89 -1.14 -12.78
C GLY A 67 3.50 -1.12 -11.30
N TYR A 68 2.36 -0.49 -11.03
CA TYR A 68 1.81 -0.44 -9.68
C TYR A 68 1.27 -1.81 -9.27
N VAL A 69 1.65 -2.24 -8.06
CA VAL A 69 1.30 -3.52 -7.47
C VAL A 69 0.65 -3.33 -6.10
N ILE A 70 -0.14 -4.30 -5.69
CA ILE A 70 -0.62 -4.45 -4.32
C ILE A 70 0.47 -5.16 -3.54
N VAL A 71 0.96 -4.55 -2.47
CA VAL A 71 1.87 -5.18 -1.53
C VAL A 71 1.01 -5.85 -0.44
N VAL A 72 1.26 -7.13 -0.22
CA VAL A 72 0.60 -7.95 0.79
C VAL A 72 1.70 -8.52 1.70
N ALA A 73 1.45 -8.53 3.00
CA ALA A 73 2.22 -9.34 3.94
C ALA A 73 1.26 -10.27 4.67
N GLU A 74 1.60 -11.56 4.69
CA GLU A 74 0.68 -12.62 5.10
C GLU A 74 -0.64 -12.54 4.30
N THR A 75 -1.75 -12.19 4.97
CA THR A 75 -3.08 -11.99 4.36
C THR A 75 -3.51 -10.53 4.35
N ILE A 76 -2.64 -9.62 4.81
CA ILE A 76 -2.97 -8.22 5.05
C ILE A 76 -2.48 -7.37 3.88
N ILE A 77 -3.39 -6.58 3.31
CA ILE A 77 -3.04 -5.62 2.27
C ILE A 77 -2.39 -4.40 2.91
N ILE A 78 -1.14 -4.19 2.54
CA ILE A 78 -0.33 -3.09 3.03
C ILE A 78 -0.61 -1.81 2.24
N GLY A 79 -0.70 -1.92 0.92
CA GLY A 79 -1.01 -0.80 0.05
C GLY A 79 -0.32 -0.88 -1.30
N CYS A 80 -0.02 0.30 -1.87
CA CYS A 80 0.57 0.39 -3.20
C CYS A 80 2.10 0.25 -3.13
N GLY A 81 2.66 -0.56 -4.03
CA GLY A 81 4.06 -0.57 -4.43
C GLY A 81 4.22 -0.24 -5.91
N LEU A 82 5.46 0.00 -6.34
CA LEU A 82 5.85 0.09 -7.75
C LEU A 82 6.91 -0.97 -8.02
N SER A 83 6.54 -2.00 -8.78
CA SER A 83 7.46 -3.05 -9.21
C SER A 83 8.10 -2.64 -10.53
N LEU A 84 9.43 -2.72 -10.58
CA LEU A 84 10.26 -2.47 -11.75
C LEU A 84 11.27 -3.62 -11.88
N PRO A 85 11.92 -3.79 -13.04
CA PRO A 85 12.96 -4.80 -13.17
C PRO A 85 14.01 -4.69 -12.05
N GLY A 86 14.21 -5.79 -11.31
CA GLY A 86 15.17 -5.91 -10.21
C GLY A 86 14.84 -5.18 -8.90
N ARG A 87 13.67 -4.52 -8.76
CA ARG A 87 13.33 -3.79 -7.52
C ARG A 87 11.84 -3.57 -7.27
N LEU A 88 11.51 -3.37 -6.00
CA LEU A 88 10.20 -2.95 -5.51
C LEU A 88 10.34 -1.68 -4.68
N ILE A 89 9.54 -0.66 -5.01
CA ILE A 89 9.55 0.65 -4.36
C ILE A 89 8.26 0.85 -3.57
N SER A 90 8.36 1.27 -2.31
CA SER A 90 7.19 1.56 -1.49
C SER A 90 6.51 2.84 -1.94
N GLN A 91 5.18 2.79 -2.05
CA GLN A 91 4.34 3.90 -2.49
C GLN A 91 3.24 4.25 -1.46
N PHE A 92 3.22 3.55 -0.33
CA PHE A 92 2.35 3.76 0.82
C PHE A 92 2.99 4.70 1.86
N PRO A 93 2.19 5.39 2.70
CA PRO A 93 2.72 6.31 3.71
C PRO A 93 3.45 5.57 4.86
N ARG A 94 4.64 6.04 5.24
CA ARG A 94 5.42 5.46 6.35
C ARG A 94 4.77 5.60 7.72
N HIS A 95 3.97 6.65 7.94
CA HIS A 95 3.27 6.85 9.22
C HIS A 95 2.20 5.79 9.50
N LEU A 96 1.88 4.93 8.53
CA LEU A 96 1.03 3.76 8.77
C LEU A 96 1.73 2.67 9.56
N PHE A 97 3.07 2.70 9.70
CA PHE A 97 3.83 1.66 10.39
C PHE A 97 4.24 2.14 11.78
N THR A 98 3.27 2.12 12.69
CA THR A 98 3.48 2.32 14.13
C THR A 98 3.81 0.99 14.82
N GLU A 99 4.26 1.02 16.07
CA GLU A 99 4.44 -0.20 16.88
C GLU A 99 3.18 -1.07 16.90
N GLN A 100 2.01 -0.47 17.13
CA GLN A 100 0.71 -1.15 17.09
C GLN A 100 0.43 -1.81 15.74
N THR A 101 0.88 -1.19 14.64
CA THR A 101 0.68 -1.76 13.31
C THR A 101 1.58 -2.97 13.12
N TRP A 102 2.82 -2.93 13.60
CA TRP A 102 3.73 -4.08 13.55
C TRP A 102 3.24 -5.23 14.42
N GLU A 103 2.73 -4.95 15.62
CA GLU A 103 2.09 -5.95 16.48
C GLU A 103 0.90 -6.60 15.77
N TYR A 104 0.00 -5.81 15.18
CA TYR A 104 -1.13 -6.34 14.40
C TYR A 104 -0.68 -7.25 13.25
N LEU A 105 0.37 -6.87 12.52
CA LEU A 105 0.91 -7.67 11.42
C LEU A 105 1.53 -8.99 11.90
N LEU A 106 2.03 -9.05 13.14
CA LEU A 106 2.59 -10.26 13.76
C LEU A 106 1.52 -11.18 14.32
N THR A 107 0.46 -10.63 14.93
CA THR A 107 -0.52 -11.39 15.73
C THR A 107 -1.83 -11.66 14.98
N GLY A 108 -2.16 -10.87 13.97
CA GLY A 108 -3.41 -10.96 13.23
C GLY A 108 -4.65 -10.46 14.00
N THR A 109 -4.52 -10.01 15.25
CA THR A 109 -5.62 -9.48 16.08
C THR A 109 -5.57 -7.97 16.18
N ARG A 110 -6.69 -7.31 15.86
CA ARG A 110 -6.95 -5.92 16.29
C ARG A 110 -7.69 -6.00 17.61
N ASP A 111 -7.10 -5.45 18.67
CA ASP A 111 -7.81 -5.19 19.92
C ASP A 111 -8.96 -4.18 19.74
#